data_AF-A0A1H8SN37-F1
#
_entry.id   AF-A0A1H8SN37-F1
#
_cell.length_a   1.000
_cell.length_b   1.000
_cell.length_c   1.000
_cell.angle_alpha   90.00
_cell.angle_beta   90.00
_cell.angle_gamma   90.00
#
_symmetry.space_group_name_H-M   'P 1'
#
loop_
_entity.id
_entity.type
_entity.pdbx_description
1 polymer ?
#
loop_
_entity_poly.entity_id
_entity_poly.type
_entity_poly.pdbx_seq_one_letter_code
_entity_poly.pdbx_strand_id
1 'polypeptide(L)'
;MNAQPQWPSFSPLAETVSRHPAPHERLAELRADLSEVKARLRQVLEAVAAKYDISAKEVSYAIDGYADDMLSDLVFGIERDLEHAAEADAPLRPSAGP
;
A
#
# COMPACT_ATOMS: atom_id res chain seq x y z
N MET A 1 -28.57 24.36 5.07
CA MET A 1 -28.12 23.76 3.79
C MET A 1 -26.87 22.95 4.10
N ASN A 2 -26.93 21.62 4.03
CA ASN A 2 -25.78 20.75 4.30
C ASN A 2 -25.13 20.38 2.97
N ALA A 3 -23.99 21.00 2.65
CA ALA A 3 -23.17 20.59 1.51
C ALA A 3 -22.33 19.40 1.94
N GLN A 4 -22.64 18.19 1.44
CA GLN A 4 -21.74 17.06 1.59
C GLN A 4 -20.49 17.28 0.73
N PRO A 5 -19.28 17.00 1.25
CA PRO A 5 -18.07 17.06 0.46
C PRO A 5 -18.13 16.02 -0.67
N GLN A 6 -18.04 16.48 -1.91
CA GLN A 6 -17.98 15.61 -3.08
C GLN A 6 -16.54 15.16 -3.28
N TRP A 7 -16.24 13.93 -2.86
CA TRP A 7 -14.97 13.28 -3.12
C TRP A 7 -14.85 12.91 -4.62
N PRO A 8 -13.65 12.95 -5.22
CA PRO A 8 -13.45 12.45 -6.57
C PRO A 8 -13.88 10.97 -6.66
N SER A 9 -14.63 10.63 -7.71
CA SER A 9 -15.03 9.26 -8.00
C SER A 9 -13.84 8.51 -8.57
N PHE A 10 -13.30 7.56 -7.82
CA PHE A 10 -12.32 6.60 -8.33
C PHE A 10 -13.06 5.46 -9.01
N SER A 11 -12.56 5.03 -10.18
CA SER A 11 -13.15 3.90 -10.89
C SER A 11 -13.09 2.65 -10.02
N PRO A 12 -14.15 1.83 -9.96
CA PRO A 12 -14.09 0.56 -9.25
C PRO A 12 -13.04 -0.32 -9.94
N LEU A 13 -12.04 -0.76 -9.18
CA LEU A 13 -11.12 -1.81 -9.62
C LEU A 13 -11.99 -3.03 -9.92
N ALA A 14 -11.92 -3.51 -11.16
CA ALA A 14 -12.78 -4.56 -11.68
C ALA A 14 -12.82 -5.78 -10.74
N GLU A 15 -14.03 -6.23 -10.38
CA GLU A 15 -14.27 -7.53 -9.74
C GLU A 15 -13.93 -8.64 -10.74
N THR A 16 -12.64 -8.97 -10.86
CA THR A 16 -12.22 -10.24 -11.43
C THR A 16 -12.35 -11.32 -10.35
N VAL A 17 -13.32 -12.22 -10.54
CA VAL A 17 -13.35 -13.53 -9.87
C VAL A 17 -12.12 -14.32 -10.35
N SER A 18 -11.01 -14.15 -9.65
CA SER A 18 -9.75 -14.83 -9.93
C SER A 18 -9.42 -15.73 -8.76
N ARG A 19 -9.08 -16.99 -9.08
CA ARG A 19 -8.41 -17.95 -8.20
C ARG A 19 -7.40 -17.15 -7.37
N HIS A 20 -7.63 -17.02 -6.06
CA HIS A 20 -6.83 -16.11 -5.24
C HIS A 20 -5.36 -16.44 -5.46
N PRO A 21 -4.52 -15.45 -5.86
CA PRO A 21 -3.09 -15.65 -6.01
C PRO A 21 -2.53 -16.25 -4.72
N ALA A 22 -1.46 -17.02 -4.83
CA ALA A 22 -0.82 -17.60 -3.66
C ALA A 22 -0.46 -16.47 -2.67
N PRO A 23 -0.43 -16.72 -1.35
CA PRO A 23 -0.26 -15.66 -0.36
C PRO A 23 0.96 -14.73 -0.61
N HIS A 24 2.04 -15.28 -1.16
CA HIS A 24 3.23 -14.53 -1.56
C HIS A 24 3.00 -13.60 -2.77
N GLU A 25 2.19 -14.02 -3.74
CA GLU A 25 1.81 -13.20 -4.89
C GLU A 25 0.94 -12.03 -4.43
N ARG A 26 -0.03 -12.29 -3.55
CA ARG A 26 -0.88 -11.25 -2.96
C ARG A 26 -0.08 -10.24 -2.13
N LEU A 27 0.92 -10.70 -1.38
CA LEU A 27 1.81 -9.82 -0.63
C LEU A 27 2.66 -8.93 -1.57
N ALA A 28 3.14 -9.50 -2.69
CA ALA A 28 3.87 -8.73 -3.69
C ALA A 28 2.98 -7.68 -4.39
N GLU A 29 1.74 -8.05 -4.73
CA GLU A 29 0.73 -7.14 -5.27
C GLU A 29 0.44 -5.99 -4.29
N LEU A 30 0.20 -6.31 -3.01
CA LEU A 30 -0.05 -5.29 -1.97
C LEU A 30 1.11 -4.30 -1.86
N ARG A 31 2.36 -4.78 -1.86
CA ARG A 31 3.56 -3.92 -1.82
C ARG A 31 3.70 -3.05 -3.07
N ALA A 32 3.35 -3.58 -4.24
CA ALA A 32 3.35 -2.80 -5.49
C ALA A 32 2.28 -1.70 -5.45
N ASP A 33 1.07 -2.02 -5.00
CA ASP A 33 -0.03 -1.07 -4.85
C ASP A 33 0.34 0.05 -3.86
N LEU A 34 0.97 -0.29 -2.72
CA LEU A 34 1.45 0.70 -1.75
C LEU A 34 2.52 1.63 -2.34
N SER A 35 3.44 1.09 -3.15
CA SER A 35 4.43 1.90 -3.86
C SER A 35 3.77 2.90 -4.81
N GLU A 36 2.75 2.45 -5.56
CA GLU A 36 1.99 3.31 -6.45
C GLU A 36 1.21 4.39 -5.68
N VAL A 37 0.55 4.02 -4.57
CA VAL A 37 -0.15 4.98 -3.70
C VAL A 37 0.81 6.04 -3.16
N LYS A 38 1.99 5.65 -2.68
CA LYS A 38 3.02 6.59 -2.20
C LYS A 38 3.47 7.54 -3.31
N ALA A 39 3.64 7.04 -4.54
CA ALA A 39 3.98 7.87 -5.70
C ALA A 39 2.88 8.88 -6.04
N ARG A 40 1.60 8.46 -6.03
CA ARG A 40 0.45 9.35 -6.29
C ARG A 40 0.31 10.40 -5.18
N LEU A 41 0.51 10.03 -3.92
CA LEU A 41 0.47 10.98 -2.80
C LEU A 41 1.57 12.03 -2.92
N ARG A 42 2.79 11.62 -3.33
CA ARG A 42 3.89 12.55 -3.61
C ARG A 42 3.50 13.58 -4.66
N GLN A 43 2.87 13.16 -5.77
CA GLN A 43 2.40 14.09 -6.81
C GLN A 43 1.40 15.13 -6.27
N VAL A 44 0.47 14.72 -5.41
CA VAL A 44 -0.51 15.63 -4.79
C VAL A 44 0.21 16.65 -3.88
N LEU A 45 1.17 16.19 -3.07
CA LEU A 45 1.92 17.08 -2.19
C LEU A 45 2.84 18.03 -2.97
N GLU A 46 3.49 17.56 -4.03
CA GLU A 46 4.31 18.39 -4.92
C GLU A 46 3.48 19.49 -5.61
N ALA A 47 2.24 19.19 -6.02
CA ALA A 47 1.33 20.19 -6.59
C ALA A 47 0.97 21.30 -5.58
N VAL A 48 0.75 20.94 -4.31
CA VAL A 48 0.54 21.93 -3.24
C VAL A 48 1.82 22.70 -2.97
N ALA A 49 2.96 22.02 -2.91
CA ALA A 49 4.24 22.62 -2.64
C ALA A 49 4.63 23.68 -3.67
N ALA A 50 4.44 23.37 -4.96
CA ALA A 50 4.67 24.30 -6.06
C ALA A 50 3.80 25.57 -5.95
N LYS A 51 2.58 25.45 -5.42
CA LYS A 51 1.65 26.59 -5.29
C LYS A 51 2.02 27.53 -4.13
N TYR A 52 2.66 27.02 -3.09
CA TYR A 52 2.92 27.75 -1.85
C TYR A 52 4.41 27.86 -1.50
N ASP A 53 5.31 27.56 -2.46
CA ASP A 53 6.76 27.62 -2.30
C ASP A 53 7.28 26.75 -1.13
N ILE A 54 6.65 25.58 -0.93
CA ILE A 54 7.09 24.60 0.07
C ILE A 54 8.29 23.84 -0.49
N SER A 55 9.29 23.62 0.35
CA SER A 55 10.52 22.98 -0.10
C SER A 55 10.32 21.48 -0.43
N ALA A 56 11.06 20.97 -1.42
CA ALA A 56 11.08 19.54 -1.72
C ALA A 56 11.50 18.68 -0.52
N LYS A 57 12.30 19.25 0.40
CA LYS A 57 12.69 18.60 1.66
C LYS A 57 11.48 18.34 2.56
N GLU A 58 10.58 19.31 2.69
CA GLU A 58 9.36 19.15 3.50
C GLU A 58 8.40 18.14 2.88
N VAL A 59 8.29 18.11 1.55
CA VAL A 59 7.51 17.08 0.84
C VAL A 59 8.08 15.68 1.11
N SER A 60 9.40 15.50 0.98
CA SER A 60 10.02 14.20 1.29
C SER A 60 9.86 13.83 2.76
N TYR A 61 9.96 14.78 3.69
CA TYR A 61 9.69 14.53 5.11
C TYR A 61 8.24 14.07 5.36
N ALA A 62 7.27 14.66 4.68
CA ALA A 62 5.87 14.24 4.77
C ALA A 62 5.63 12.83 4.20
N ILE A 63 6.29 12.49 3.08
CA ILE A 63 6.13 11.21 2.40
C ILE A 63 6.87 10.08 3.11
N ASP A 64 8.13 10.29 3.50
CA ASP A 64 8.99 9.23 4.04
C ASP A 64 8.86 9.07 5.55
N GLY A 65 8.22 10.01 6.24
CA GLY A 65 7.78 9.85 7.63
C GLY A 65 6.30 9.51 7.68
N TYR A 66 5.45 10.55 7.69
CA TYR A 66 4.02 10.39 8.02
C TYR A 66 3.25 9.49 7.05
N ALA A 67 3.44 9.63 5.74
CA ALA A 67 2.69 8.81 4.80
C ALA A 67 3.15 7.35 4.82
N ASP A 68 4.44 7.10 5.00
CA ASP A 68 5.00 5.75 5.11
C ASP A 68 4.46 5.03 6.35
N ASP A 69 4.48 5.70 7.50
CA ASP A 69 3.93 5.19 8.76
C ASP A 69 2.43 4.92 8.64
N MET A 70 1.66 5.89 8.12
CA MET A 70 0.21 5.77 7.94
C MET A 70 -0.16 4.61 7.01
N LEU A 71 0.56 4.45 5.89
CA LEU A 71 0.31 3.35 4.95
C LEU A 71 0.67 1.99 5.56
N SER A 72 1.77 1.92 6.31
CA SER A 72 2.17 0.71 7.04
C SER A 72 1.12 0.32 8.08
N ASP A 73 0.65 1.27 8.89
CA ASP A 73 -0.40 1.03 9.89
C ASP A 73 -1.72 0.57 9.25
N LEU A 74 -2.08 1.14 8.10
CA LEU A 74 -3.30 0.80 7.38
C LEU A 74 -3.32 -0.66 6.92
N VAL A 75 -2.19 -1.18 6.44
CA VAL A 75 -2.10 -2.52 5.85
C VAL A 75 -1.50 -3.57 6.77
N PHE A 76 -0.98 -3.17 7.94
CA PHE A 76 -0.24 -4.04 8.86
C PHE A 76 -0.90 -5.40 9.10
N GLY A 77 -2.22 -5.40 9.39
CA GLY A 77 -2.96 -6.64 9.64
C GLY A 77 -3.01 -7.56 8.43
N ILE A 78 -3.19 -7.00 7.23
CA ILE A 78 -3.27 -7.74 5.97
C ILE A 78 -1.90 -8.31 5.61
N GLU A 79 -0.84 -7.51 5.70
CA GLU A 79 0.53 -7.96 5.44
C GLU A 79 0.90 -9.12 6.37
N ARG A 80 0.69 -8.96 7.67
CA ARG A 80 0.98 -10.00 8.67
C ARG A 80 0.24 -11.30 8.38
N ASP A 81 -1.05 -11.22 8.04
CA ASP A 81 -1.86 -12.41 7.77
C ASP A 81 -1.41 -13.09 6.46
N LEU A 82 -1.02 -12.32 5.44
CA LEU A 82 -0.46 -12.84 4.18
C LEU A 82 0.92 -13.46 4.37
N GLU A 83 1.78 -12.87 5.19
CA GLU A 83 3.10 -13.39 5.54
C GLU A 83 2.97 -14.74 6.27
N HIS A 84 2.12 -14.82 7.29
CA HIS A 84 1.86 -16.09 7.97
C HIS A 84 1.27 -17.17 7.05
N ALA A 85 0.36 -16.79 6.15
CA ALA A 85 -0.18 -17.73 5.18
C ALA A 85 0.88 -18.22 4.18
N ALA A 86 1.80 -17.35 3.75
CA ALA A 86 2.91 -17.72 2.87
C ALA A 86 3.92 -18.64 3.56
N GLU A 87 4.20 -18.42 4.84
CA GLU A 87 5.06 -19.29 5.66
C GLU A 87 4.42 -20.68 5.86
N ALA A 88 3.10 -20.74 6.07
CA ALA A 88 2.38 -21.99 6.25
C ALA A 88 2.31 -22.84 4.98
N ASP A 89 2.29 -22.19 3.81
CA ASP A 89 2.31 -22.84 2.48
C ASP A 89 3.73 -23.29 2.07
N ALA A 90 4.77 -22.87 2.79
CA ALA A 90 6.12 -23.31 2.50
C ALA A 90 6.24 -24.82 2.73
N PRO A 91 6.73 -25.60 1.74
CA PRO A 91 6.83 -27.05 1.90
C PRO A 91 7.70 -27.36 3.11
N LEU A 92 7.15 -28.18 4.03
CA LEU A 92 7.88 -28.71 5.17
C LEU A 92 9.21 -29.27 4.65
N ARG A 93 10.32 -28.58 4.97
CA ARG A 93 11.65 -29.11 4.69
C ARG A 93 11.68 -30.53 5.25
N PRO A 94 11.95 -31.57 4.44
CA PRO A 94 12.11 -32.90 5.00
C PRO A 94 13.25 -32.81 5.99
N SER A 95 13.00 -33.16 7.25
CA SER A 95 14.07 -33.26 8.23
C SER A 95 15.06 -34.27 7.68
N ALA A 96 16.23 -33.80 7.26
CA ALA A 96 17.34 -34.66 6.94
C ALA A 96 17.78 -35.34 8.24
N GLY A 97 17.19 -36.49 8.56
CA GLY A 97 17.84 -37.52 9.35
C GLY A 97 18.99 -38.06 8.50
N PRO A 98 20.16 -38.28 9.11
CA PRO A 98 20.34 -39.41 10.03
C PRO A 98 20.88 -39.04 11.42
#